data_AF-A0A7S2VJY6-F1
#
_entry.id   AF-A0A7S2VJY6-F1
#
_cell.length_a   1.000
_cell.length_b   1.000
_cell.length_c   1.000
_cell.angle_alpha   90.00
_cell.angle_beta   90.00
_cell.angle_gamma   90.00
#
_symmetry.space_group_name_H-M   'P 1'
#
loop_
_entity.id
_entity.type
_entity.pdbx_description
1 polymer ?
#
loop_
_entity_poly.entity_id
_entity_poly.type
_entity_poly.pdbx_seq_one_letter_code
_entity_poly.pdbx_strand_id
1 'polypeptide(L)'
;EGARADRLLIKDHICHGVAFRDLAHEADRVVRARKEVVVSSGYIYSPRLLFLSGLGPKKDLEAVGLKVVKDLPAVGRNLTAARFSPLAWRTQAPTLAQMMGSPISRTGSQAVPAAYGSAVQEATARTRSAVARRADPKAQRPDIALTFMPLFYSPKSAPMQYS
;
A
#
# COMPACT_ATOMS: atom_id res chain seq x y z
N GLU A 1 -16.04 8.12 -15.35
CA GLU A 1 -16.71 6.91 -14.80
C GLU A 1 -16.12 6.60 -13.44
N GLY A 2 -16.95 6.17 -12.48
CA GLY A 2 -16.46 5.79 -11.16
C GLY A 2 -17.60 5.42 -10.22
N ALA A 3 -17.37 4.42 -9.37
CA ALA A 3 -18.29 4.02 -8.32
C ALA A 3 -17.53 3.86 -7.00
N ARG A 4 -18.05 4.43 -5.92
CA ARG A 4 -17.46 4.31 -4.58
C ARG A 4 -18.42 3.55 -3.66
N ALA A 5 -18.00 2.38 -3.18
CA ALA A 5 -18.77 1.62 -2.20
C ALA A 5 -18.80 2.37 -0.85
N ASP A 6 -20.00 2.67 -0.35
CA ASP A 6 -20.17 3.44 0.88
C ASP A 6 -20.69 2.57 2.03
N ARG A 7 -21.47 1.52 1.75
CA ARG A 7 -22.04 0.65 2.79
C ARG A 7 -22.46 -0.73 2.26
N LEU A 8 -22.22 -1.78 3.04
CA LEU A 8 -22.76 -3.12 2.82
C LEU A 8 -24.20 -3.22 3.33
N LEU A 9 -25.06 -3.90 2.57
CA LEU A 9 -26.45 -4.10 2.93
C LEU A 9 -26.59 -5.42 3.69
N ILE A 10 -26.64 -5.34 5.02
CA ILE A 10 -26.66 -6.52 5.89
C ILE A 10 -28.01 -6.62 6.61
N LYS A 11 -28.64 -7.79 6.51
CA LYS A 11 -29.86 -8.14 7.25
C LYS A 11 -29.73 -9.58 7.74
N ASP A 12 -30.12 -9.84 8.99
CA ASP A 12 -30.09 -11.19 9.58
C ASP A 12 -28.73 -11.91 9.40
N HIS A 13 -27.64 -11.14 9.55
CA HIS A 13 -26.25 -11.57 9.34
C HIS A 13 -25.87 -11.98 7.91
N ILE A 14 -26.71 -11.72 6.92
CA ILE A 14 -26.47 -11.98 5.50
C ILE A 14 -26.24 -10.66 4.77
N CYS A 15 -25.19 -10.59 3.93
CA CYS A 15 -24.94 -9.45 3.06
C CYS A 15 -25.67 -9.64 1.73
N HIS A 16 -26.61 -8.75 1.42
CA HIS A 16 -27.44 -8.80 0.21
C HIS A 16 -26.91 -7.93 -0.94
N GLY A 17 -25.88 -7.12 -0.70
CA GLY A 17 -25.37 -6.18 -1.70
C GLY A 17 -24.64 -4.99 -1.11
N VAL A 18 -24.50 -3.96 -1.93
CA VAL A 18 -23.71 -2.76 -1.64
C VAL A 18 -24.51 -1.51 -2.05
N ALA A 19 -24.57 -0.54 -1.16
CA ALA A 19 -24.91 0.84 -1.50
C ALA A 19 -23.63 1.59 -1.89
N PHE A 20 -23.67 2.26 -3.04
CA PHE A 20 -22.52 2.93 -3.63
C PHE A 20 -22.91 4.30 -4.20
N ARG A 21 -21.96 5.22 -4.21
CA ARG A 21 -22.06 6.49 -4.92
C ARG A 21 -21.62 6.31 -6.36
N ASP A 22 -22.51 6.58 -7.30
CA ASP A 22 -22.19 6.77 -8.70
C ASP A 22 -21.54 8.15 -8.86
N LEU A 23 -20.24 8.17 -9.14
CA LEU A 23 -19.46 9.41 -9.22
C LEU A 23 -19.67 10.14 -10.55
N ALA A 24 -20.16 9.46 -11.58
CA ALA A 24 -20.43 10.08 -12.87
C ALA A 24 -21.76 10.85 -12.85
N HIS A 25 -22.74 10.34 -12.12
CA HIS A 25 -24.09 10.91 -12.06
C HIS A 25 -24.40 11.58 -10.72
N GLU A 26 -23.44 11.61 -9.79
CA GLU A 26 -23.63 12.15 -8.44
C GLU A 26 -24.88 11.60 -7.73
N ALA A 27 -25.10 10.30 -7.86
CA ALA A 27 -26.31 9.64 -7.39
C ALA A 27 -25.99 8.45 -6.48
N ASP A 28 -26.81 8.25 -5.45
CA ASP A 28 -26.69 7.08 -4.59
C ASP A 28 -27.46 5.92 -5.21
N ARG A 29 -26.79 4.77 -5.33
CA ARG A 29 -27.34 3.57 -5.97
C ARG A 29 -27.13 2.34 -5.10
N VAL A 30 -27.88 1.29 -5.42
CA VAL A 30 -27.79 -0.01 -4.76
C VAL A 30 -27.60 -1.09 -5.81
N VAL A 31 -26.64 -1.98 -5.57
CA VAL A 31 -26.48 -3.23 -6.30
C VAL A 31 -26.71 -4.40 -5.34
N ARG A 32 -27.50 -5.39 -5.76
CA ARG A 32 -27.77 -6.61 -4.99
C ARG A 32 -26.97 -7.79 -5.54
N ALA A 33 -26.41 -8.58 -4.64
CA ALA A 33 -25.72 -9.82 -4.96
C ALA A 33 -26.68 -11.00 -4.82
N ARG A 34 -26.67 -11.92 -5.80
CA ARG A 34 -27.48 -13.16 -5.74
C ARG A 34 -26.83 -14.27 -4.92
N LYS A 35 -25.50 -14.23 -4.79
CA LYS A 35 -24.71 -15.26 -4.09
C LYS A 35 -23.96 -14.64 -2.94
N GLU A 36 -22.90 -13.89 -3.26
CA GLU A 36 -21.94 -13.40 -2.27
C GLU A 36 -21.46 -11.99 -2.61
N VAL A 37 -20.96 -11.31 -1.58
CA VAL A 37 -20.27 -10.02 -1.70
C VAL A 37 -18.84 -10.21 -1.20
N VAL A 38 -17.86 -9.95 -2.05
CA VAL A 38 -16.43 -10.04 -1.72
C VAL A 38 -15.87 -8.63 -1.58
N VAL A 39 -15.27 -8.32 -0.42
CA VAL A 39 -14.63 -7.03 -0.16
C VAL A 39 -13.15 -7.12 -0.51
N SER A 40 -12.68 -6.29 -1.44
CA SER A 40 -11.30 -6.29 -1.93
C SER A 40 -10.73 -4.87 -2.11
N SER A 41 -11.14 -3.93 -1.25
CA SER A 41 -10.76 -2.52 -1.33
C SER A 41 -9.37 -2.21 -0.72
N GLY A 42 -8.49 -3.21 -0.62
CA GLY A 42 -7.17 -3.08 0.00
C GLY A 42 -7.20 -2.90 1.52
N TYR A 43 -6.01 -2.82 2.14
CA TYR A 43 -5.87 -2.82 3.61
C TYR A 43 -6.35 -1.54 4.30
N ILE A 44 -6.50 -0.43 3.55
CA ILE A 44 -7.03 0.85 4.08
C ILE A 44 -8.54 0.91 3.94
N TYR A 45 -9.08 0.67 2.74
CA TYR A 45 -10.50 0.93 2.48
C TYR A 45 -11.41 -0.26 2.79
N SER A 46 -10.90 -1.50 2.85
CA SER A 46 -11.70 -2.65 3.31
C SER A 46 -12.18 -2.50 4.76
N PRO A 47 -11.30 -2.24 5.76
CA PRO A 47 -11.79 -2.03 7.13
C PRO A 47 -12.65 -0.78 7.26
N ARG A 48 -12.39 0.28 6.47
CA ARG A 48 -13.26 1.46 6.42
C ARG A 48 -14.68 1.11 5.97
N LEU A 49 -14.83 0.33 4.89
CA LEU A 49 -16.15 -0.10 4.41
C LEU A 49 -16.87 -0.96 5.45
N LEU A 50 -16.14 -1.85 6.13
CA LEU A 50 -16.70 -2.66 7.22
C LEU A 50 -17.20 -1.77 8.37
N PHE A 51 -16.40 -0.79 8.82
CA PHE A 51 -16.83 0.16 9.85
C PHE A 51 -18.10 0.92 9.47
N LEU A 52 -18.14 1.49 8.26
CA LEU A 52 -19.33 2.21 7.74
C LEU A 52 -20.56 1.30 7.59
N SER A 53 -20.34 -0.02 7.57
CA SER A 53 -21.39 -1.03 7.52
C SER A 53 -21.76 -1.59 8.90
N GLY A 54 -21.24 -1.01 9.98
CA GLY A 54 -21.49 -1.46 11.36
C GLY A 54 -20.76 -2.73 11.76
N LEU A 55 -19.69 -3.09 11.05
CA LEU A 55 -18.85 -4.26 11.31
C LEU A 55 -17.49 -3.81 11.83
N GLY A 56 -17.25 -3.96 13.13
CA GLY A 56 -16.02 -3.50 13.79
C GLY A 56 -16.10 -3.53 15.31
N PRO A 57 -15.06 -3.05 16.02
CA PRO A 57 -15.08 -2.99 17.48
C PRO A 57 -16.27 -2.14 17.93
N LYS A 58 -17.14 -2.72 18.76
CA LYS A 58 -18.38 -2.08 19.23
C LYS A 58 -18.14 -0.68 19.78
N LYS A 59 -17.15 -0.52 20.66
CA LYS A 59 -16.78 0.76 21.29
C LYS A 59 -16.40 1.83 20.25
N ASP A 60 -15.64 1.47 19.23
CA ASP A 60 -15.18 2.40 18.21
C ASP A 60 -16.35 2.87 17.34
N LEU A 61 -17.26 1.96 16.99
CA LEU A 61 -18.46 2.27 16.21
C LEU A 61 -19.43 3.16 17.00
N GLU A 62 -19.69 2.82 18.26
CA GLU A 62 -20.57 3.59 19.14
C GLU A 62 -20.03 5.00 19.41
N ALA A 63 -18.72 5.15 19.58
CA ALA A 63 -18.07 6.44 19.82
C ALA A 63 -18.28 7.46 18.68
N VAL A 64 -18.53 6.99 17.45
CA VAL A 64 -18.80 7.85 16.28
C VAL A 64 -20.28 7.79 15.84
N GLY A 65 -21.17 7.21 16.66
CA GLY A 65 -22.60 7.17 16.39
C GLY A 65 -23.04 6.18 15.30
N LEU A 66 -22.20 5.18 14.97
CA LEU A 66 -22.56 4.15 14.00
C LEU A 66 -23.34 3.01 14.66
N LYS A 67 -24.41 2.56 14.00
CA LYS A 67 -25.14 1.36 14.41
C LYS A 67 -24.23 0.14 14.31
N VAL A 68 -24.16 -0.63 15.39
CA VAL A 68 -23.40 -1.88 15.43
C VAL A 68 -24.25 -3.02 14.84
N VAL A 69 -23.77 -3.59 13.74
CA VAL A 69 -24.34 -4.80 13.11
C VAL A 69 -23.70 -6.04 13.71
N LYS A 70 -22.38 -6.03 13.90
CA LYS A 70 -21.64 -7.10 14.58
C LYS A 70 -20.36 -6.55 15.19
N ASP A 71 -20.14 -6.90 16.46
CA ASP A 71 -18.88 -6.59 17.15
C ASP A 71 -17.76 -7.49 16.62
N LEU A 72 -16.79 -6.88 15.95
CA LEU A 72 -15.63 -7.54 15.35
C LEU A 72 -14.35 -6.78 15.76
N PRO A 73 -13.78 -7.09 16.94
CA PRO A 73 -12.68 -6.31 17.53
C PRO A 73 -11.38 -6.32 16.70
N ALA A 74 -11.21 -7.31 15.81
CA ALA A 74 -10.05 -7.43 14.94
C ALA A 74 -10.10 -6.54 13.68
N VAL A 75 -11.27 -6.03 13.29
CA VAL A 75 -11.40 -5.20 12.09
C VAL A 75 -10.60 -3.90 12.25
N GLY A 76 -9.79 -3.58 11.25
CA GLY A 76 -8.90 -2.39 11.26
C GLY A 76 -7.69 -2.52 12.18
N ARG A 77 -7.46 -3.68 12.80
CA ARG A 77 -6.27 -3.97 13.61
C ARG A 77 -5.22 -4.71 12.79
N ASN A 78 -4.03 -4.88 13.38
CA ASN A 78 -2.91 -5.60 12.79
C ASN A 78 -2.40 -5.04 11.44
N LEU A 79 -2.56 -3.73 11.21
CA LEU A 79 -1.94 -3.07 10.07
C LEU A 79 -0.41 -3.17 10.21
N THR A 80 0.20 -3.93 9.31
CA THR A 80 1.65 -4.09 9.26
C THR A 80 2.15 -3.58 7.92
N ALA A 81 3.09 -2.66 7.95
CA ALA A 81 3.81 -2.19 6.77
C ALA A 81 5.30 -2.30 7.03
N ALA A 82 6.08 -2.58 5.98
CA ALA A 82 7.52 -2.48 6.06
C ALA A 82 7.92 -1.04 6.36
N ARG A 83 8.76 -0.83 7.37
CA ARG A 83 9.38 0.48 7.60
C ARG A 83 10.49 0.67 6.58
N PHE A 84 10.48 1.80 5.90
CA PHE A 84 11.47 2.17 4.91
C PHE A 84 12.22 3.42 5.38
N SER A 85 13.55 3.36 5.39
CA SER A 85 14.42 4.48 5.77
C SER A 85 15.45 4.68 4.68
N PRO A 86 15.31 5.72 3.83
CA PRO A 86 16.24 5.94 2.75
C PRO A 86 17.56 6.50 3.27
N LEU A 87 18.66 6.01 2.71
CA LEU A 87 19.98 6.61 2.85
C LEU A 87 20.50 6.92 1.45
N ALA A 88 20.86 8.18 1.21
CA ALA A 88 21.33 8.66 -0.07
C ALA A 88 22.64 9.41 0.09
N TRP A 89 23.58 9.19 -0.82
CA TRP A 89 24.85 9.88 -0.90
C TRP A 89 25.11 10.33 -2.33
N ARG A 90 25.79 11.46 -2.48
CA ARG A 90 26.23 11.94 -3.78
C ARG A 90 27.50 11.19 -4.20
N THR A 91 27.49 10.58 -5.38
CA THR A 91 28.67 9.95 -5.98
C THR A 91 29.31 10.89 -7.00
N GLN A 92 30.64 10.80 -7.15
CA GLN A 92 31.35 11.48 -8.23
C GLN A 92 31.44 10.62 -9.50
N ALA A 93 31.44 9.29 -9.33
CA ALA A 93 31.40 8.34 -10.43
C ALA A 93 29.99 8.25 -11.05
N PRO A 94 29.88 8.03 -12.37
CA PRO A 94 28.61 7.81 -13.04
C PRO A 94 27.93 6.53 -12.55
N THR A 95 26.62 6.58 -12.36
CA THR A 95 25.78 5.43 -11.98
C THR A 95 24.70 5.21 -13.05
N LEU A 96 23.99 4.07 -13.03
CA LEU A 96 22.89 3.81 -13.97
C LEU A 96 21.80 4.90 -13.94
N ALA A 97 21.65 5.64 -12.84
CA ALA A 97 20.73 6.76 -12.78
C ALA A 97 21.06 7.87 -13.81
N GLN A 98 22.32 8.02 -14.22
CA GLN A 98 22.70 8.94 -15.30
C GLN A 98 22.37 8.39 -16.70
N MET A 99 22.21 7.08 -16.84
CA MET A 99 21.87 6.41 -18.10
C MET A 99 20.37 6.37 -18.38
N MET A 100 19.56 6.28 -17.32
CA MET A 100 18.10 6.19 -17.42
C MET A 100 17.45 7.57 -17.62
N GLY A 101 18.20 8.66 -17.42
CA GLY A 101 17.69 10.03 -17.48
C GLY A 101 16.63 10.29 -16.41
N SER A 102 15.96 11.44 -16.48
CA SER A 102 14.72 11.62 -15.73
C SER A 102 13.66 10.66 -16.30
N PRO A 103 12.86 9.95 -15.48
CA PRO A 103 11.77 9.09 -15.96
C PRO A 103 10.75 9.79 -16.87
N ILE A 104 10.74 11.13 -16.88
CA ILE A 104 9.80 11.99 -17.62
C ILE A 104 10.50 12.65 -18.85
N SER A 105 11.79 12.43 -19.05
CA SER A 105 12.55 12.98 -20.17
C SER A 105 12.22 12.25 -21.47
N ARG A 106 11.79 12.99 -22.50
CA ARG A 106 11.60 12.45 -23.87
C ARG A 106 12.92 12.15 -24.61
N THR A 107 14.04 12.59 -24.06
CA THR A 107 15.38 12.28 -24.56
C THR A 107 16.01 11.21 -23.67
N GLY A 108 16.19 10.02 -24.23
CA GLY A 108 17.02 8.98 -23.61
C GLY A 108 18.44 9.48 -23.44
N SER A 109 19.09 9.13 -22.32
CA SER A 109 20.51 9.45 -22.13
C SER A 109 21.35 8.46 -22.95
N GLN A 110 22.47 8.91 -23.51
CA GLN A 110 23.42 7.99 -24.12
C GLN A 110 24.00 7.04 -23.06
N ALA A 111 24.22 5.79 -23.44
CA ALA A 111 24.83 4.81 -22.56
C ALA A 111 26.20 5.30 -22.06
N VAL A 112 26.45 5.21 -20.76
CA VAL A 112 27.73 5.59 -20.14
C VAL A 112 28.46 4.30 -19.77
N PRO A 113 29.48 3.85 -20.54
CA PRO A 113 30.13 2.55 -20.31
C PRO A 113 30.63 2.35 -18.88
N ALA A 114 31.15 3.42 -18.25
CA ALA A 114 31.61 3.39 -16.86
C ALA A 114 30.50 3.12 -15.82
N ALA A 115 29.24 3.44 -16.14
CA ALA A 115 28.11 3.17 -15.26
C ALA A 115 27.76 1.67 -15.17
N TYR A 116 28.11 0.87 -16.19
CA TYR A 116 27.95 -0.59 -16.19
C TYR A 116 28.94 -1.31 -15.26
N GLY A 117 30.06 -0.68 -14.92
CA GLY A 117 31.08 -1.25 -14.02
C GLY A 117 30.84 -0.98 -12.53
N SER A 118 29.77 -0.25 -12.16
CA SER A 118 29.52 0.12 -10.78
C SER A 118 28.91 -1.04 -9.97
N ALA A 119 29.60 -1.50 -8.93
CA ALA A 119 29.10 -2.56 -8.03
C ALA A 119 27.89 -2.13 -7.17
N VAL A 120 27.54 -0.83 -7.16
CA VAL A 120 26.35 -0.29 -6.47
C VAL A 120 25.06 -0.68 -7.21
N GLN A 121 25.17 -1.36 -8.35
CA GLN A 121 24.06 -1.52 -9.28
C GLN A 121 22.83 -2.23 -8.71
N GLU A 122 22.92 -3.21 -7.81
CA GLU A 122 21.71 -3.95 -7.38
C GLU A 122 21.96 -4.85 -6.16
N ALA A 123 22.76 -4.39 -5.19
CA ALA A 123 23.00 -5.19 -4.01
C ALA A 123 21.76 -5.20 -3.12
N THR A 124 21.15 -6.37 -2.92
CA THR A 124 20.12 -6.56 -1.92
C THR A 124 20.64 -7.51 -0.85
N ALA A 125 20.83 -7.02 0.36
CA ALA A 125 21.11 -7.86 1.51
C ALA A 125 19.83 -8.06 2.31
N ARG A 126 19.47 -9.31 2.55
CA ARG A 126 18.34 -9.68 3.42
C ARG A 126 18.92 -10.32 4.66
N THR A 127 18.62 -9.74 5.82
CA THR A 127 19.12 -10.22 7.10
C THR A 127 17.99 -10.48 8.06
N ARG A 128 18.28 -11.35 9.03
CA ARG A 128 17.38 -11.70 10.11
C ARG A 128 17.93 -11.19 11.43
N SER A 129 17.21 -10.28 12.07
CA SER A 129 17.61 -9.70 13.35
C SER A 129 17.48 -10.73 14.49
N ALA A 130 18.18 -10.48 15.59
CA ALA A 130 18.02 -11.28 16.80
C ALA A 130 16.59 -11.20 17.37
N VAL A 131 15.89 -10.06 17.18
CA VAL A 131 14.51 -9.86 17.62
C VAL A 131 13.57 -10.77 16.84
N ALA A 132 13.67 -10.79 15.51
CA ALA A 132 12.87 -11.67 14.68
C ALA A 132 13.14 -13.16 14.96
N ARG A 133 14.40 -13.53 15.23
CA ARG A 133 14.78 -14.89 15.66
C ARG A 133 14.09 -15.32 16.95
N ARG A 134 13.99 -14.43 17.94
CA ARG A 134 13.31 -14.71 19.21
C ARG A 134 11.80 -14.74 19.06
N ALA A 135 11.22 -13.85 18.26
CA ALA A 135 9.78 -13.74 18.08
C ALA A 135 9.16 -14.97 17.38
N ASP A 136 9.86 -15.55 16.42
CA ASP A 136 9.41 -16.78 15.73
C ASP A 136 10.60 -17.67 15.37
N PRO A 137 11.06 -18.57 16.26
CA PRO A 137 12.26 -19.37 16.01
C PRO A 137 12.21 -20.23 14.74
N LYS A 138 11.01 -20.61 14.28
CA LYS A 138 10.81 -21.51 13.13
C LYS A 138 10.76 -20.76 11.80
N ALA A 139 10.41 -19.47 11.80
CA ALA A 139 10.41 -18.67 10.58
C ALA A 139 11.82 -18.49 10.00
N GLN A 140 11.96 -18.72 8.69
CA GLN A 140 13.21 -18.49 7.95
C GLN A 140 13.22 -17.15 7.20
N ARG A 141 12.11 -16.39 7.22
CA ARG A 141 11.98 -15.13 6.49
C ARG A 141 12.86 -14.01 7.12
N PRO A 142 13.45 -13.13 6.29
CA PRO A 142 14.13 -11.93 6.78
C PRO A 142 13.12 -10.90 7.31
N ASP A 143 13.55 -10.09 8.27
CA ASP A 143 12.81 -8.93 8.78
C ASP A 143 13.45 -7.59 8.38
N ILE A 144 14.68 -7.62 7.84
CA ILE A 144 15.38 -6.44 7.32
C ILE A 144 15.85 -6.72 5.89
N ALA A 145 15.49 -5.80 4.99
CA ALA A 145 16.03 -5.76 3.64
C ALA A 145 16.80 -4.45 3.45
N LEU A 146 18.06 -4.56 3.05
CA LEU A 146 18.90 -3.45 2.65
C LEU A 146 19.02 -3.51 1.12
N THR A 147 18.53 -2.49 0.44
CA THR A 147 18.59 -2.40 -1.02
C THR A 147 19.47 -1.23 -1.40
N PHE A 148 20.54 -1.50 -2.13
CA PHE A 148 21.40 -0.51 -2.75
C PHE A 148 20.98 -0.39 -4.21
N MET A 149 20.53 0.79 -4.59
CA MET A 149 20.12 1.08 -5.96
C MET A 149 20.58 2.49 -6.34
N PRO A 150 20.91 2.73 -7.62
CA PRO A 150 21.15 4.07 -8.11
C PRO A 150 19.83 4.85 -8.12
N LEU A 151 19.81 6.01 -7.45
CA LEU A 151 18.62 6.86 -7.39
C LEU A 151 18.84 8.12 -8.22
N PHE A 152 17.90 8.42 -9.12
CA PHE A 152 17.92 9.67 -9.88
C PHE A 152 17.42 10.82 -9.00
N TYR A 153 18.28 11.82 -8.80
CA TYR A 153 17.92 13.05 -8.10
C TYR A 153 17.94 14.22 -9.10
N SER A 154 16.77 14.78 -9.41
CA SER A 154 16.68 15.99 -10.22
C SER A 154 16.52 17.22 -9.31
N PRO A 155 17.36 18.25 -9.45
CA PRO A 155 17.27 19.47 -8.65
C PRO A 155 16.02 20.33 -8.96
N LYS A 156 15.31 20.06 -10.06
CA LYS A 156 14.14 20.85 -10.51
C LYS A 156 12.80 20.10 -10.41
N SER A 157 12.81 18.81 -10.04
CA SER A 157 11.60 18.01 -9.84
C SER A 157 11.34 17.82 -8.35
N ALA A 158 10.09 17.57 -7.98
CA ALA A 158 9.68 17.37 -6.59
C ALA A 158 10.62 16.38 -5.85
N PRO A 159 10.96 16.65 -4.58
CA PRO A 159 11.89 15.83 -3.83
C PRO A 159 11.39 14.39 -3.70
N MET A 160 12.22 13.43 -4.14
CA MET A 160 12.02 11.99 -4.03
C MET A 160 10.70 11.45 -4.63
N GLN A 161 10.59 11.46 -5.95
CA GLN A 161 9.67 10.54 -6.61
C GLN A 161 10.36 9.19 -6.80
N TYR A 162 9.98 8.22 -5.95
CA TYR A 162 10.19 6.80 -6.25
C TYR A 162 9.15 6.43 -7.31
N SER A 163 9.58 6.23 -8.56
CA SER A 163 8.76 5.56 -9.58
C SER A 163 9.06 4.08 -9.60
#